data_AF-A0A5E7ABY6-F1
#
_entry.id   AF-A0A5E7ABY6-F1
#
_cell.length_a   1.000
_cell.length_b   1.000
_cell.length_c   1.000
_cell.angle_alpha   90.00
_cell.angle_beta   90.00
_cell.angle_gamma   90.00
#
_symmetry.space_group_name_H-M   'P 1'
#
loop_
_entity.id
_entity.type
_entity.pdbx_description
1 polymer ?
#
loop_
_entity_poly.entity_id
_entity_poly.type
_entity_poly.pdbx_seq_one_letter_code
_entity_poly.pdbx_strand_id
1 'polypeptide(L)'
;MLVALVVLNAIYLICSLLFNAELLNMAGADIPLKKLEVLETYSQVLASTSMCLLVWRLCYRRYQGKGRVLWYWLAASTVIVAPATWSFQGAAPDWIAEKFPGSLRVSSLYAYVTKKGLLYDSLNIPEIPYKEYKDQGEGKAFIANLGVLMSVQGAYVERIDKNFRGFCAAVFRGYTSRNGDALYERLQETVVPNIDDIIRTYAKLEGFRAAGIPGNEWKPIQWPSAGVDLGYQPGIDEYARSINPGVRSRDALANTTEVRYMAKSALGPLYVRGMNLLATRQQFQSYLPGIADNMAFDVAHTDIQGAEGLNVVKNMWFIPFSLLSGLFFGAISLVVLIISGVEALRSRPRRIRFVRPIAIASIVIFPLAVGNGIVESTGYRDAFQSLGKQPLLLASVFNWAMSSEAMLYNLTKPLLKAE
;
A
#
# COMPACT_ATOMS: atom_id res chain seq x y z
N MET A 1 -11.98 8.40 38.52
CA MET A 1 -10.76 7.94 37.82
C MET A 1 -10.93 6.56 37.19
N LEU A 2 -11.27 5.50 37.94
CA LEU A 2 -11.38 4.16 37.35
C LEU A 2 -12.49 4.05 36.28
N VAL A 3 -13.64 4.70 36.49
CA VAL A 3 -14.70 4.86 35.46
C VAL A 3 -14.18 5.62 34.23
N ALA A 4 -13.39 6.69 34.42
CA ALA A 4 -12.80 7.44 33.31
C ALA A 4 -11.81 6.58 32.51
N LEU A 5 -10.99 5.75 33.18
CA LEU A 5 -10.11 4.79 32.50
C LEU A 5 -10.92 3.75 31.69
N VAL A 6 -12.05 3.26 32.22
CA VAL A 6 -12.94 2.35 31.48
C VAL A 6 -13.49 3.03 30.23
N VAL A 7 -14.03 4.25 30.35
CA VAL A 7 -14.58 5.00 29.22
C VAL A 7 -13.51 5.30 28.17
N LEU A 8 -12.33 5.77 28.59
CA LEU A 8 -11.23 6.08 27.66
C LEU A 8 -10.69 4.84 26.95
N ASN A 9 -10.58 3.70 27.64
CA ASN A 9 -10.18 2.44 26.99
C ASN A 9 -11.24 1.95 26.00
N ALA A 10 -12.54 2.13 26.31
CA ALA A 10 -13.61 1.77 25.38
C ALA A 10 -13.58 2.65 24.11
N ILE A 11 -13.43 3.96 24.27
CA ILE A 11 -13.27 4.90 23.14
C ILE A 11 -12.04 4.53 22.31
N TYR A 12 -10.90 4.29 22.95
CA TYR A 12 -9.68 3.86 22.28
C TYR A 12 -9.90 2.59 21.46
N LEU A 13 -10.54 1.57 22.03
CA LEU A 13 -10.80 0.30 21.33
C LEU A 13 -11.69 0.49 20.11
N ILE A 14 -12.73 1.33 20.20
CA ILE A 14 -13.61 1.65 19.06
C ILE A 14 -12.79 2.33 17.95
N CYS A 15 -12.02 3.38 18.29
CA CYS A 15 -11.17 4.08 17.32
C CYS A 15 -10.13 3.14 16.68
N SER A 16 -9.51 2.27 17.48
CA SER A 16 -8.53 1.28 17.00
C SER A 16 -9.14 0.24 16.07
N LEU A 17 -10.37 -0.22 16.35
CA LEU A 17 -11.09 -1.17 15.51
C LEU A 17 -11.47 -0.55 14.17
N LEU A 18 -11.99 0.68 14.17
CA LEU A 18 -12.32 1.43 12.95
C LEU A 18 -11.07 1.69 12.11
N PHE A 19 -9.98 2.14 12.74
CA PHE A 19 -8.71 2.38 12.06
C PHE A 19 -8.17 1.11 11.40
N ASN A 20 -8.12 -0.03 12.11
CA ASN A 20 -7.64 -1.29 11.53
C ASN A 20 -8.52 -1.76 10.36
N ALA A 21 -9.84 -1.59 10.47
CA ALA A 21 -10.76 -1.98 9.42
C ALA A 21 -10.62 -1.10 8.16
N GLU A 22 -10.42 0.21 8.35
CA GLU A 22 -10.16 1.12 7.25
C GLU A 22 -8.78 0.87 6.62
N LEU A 23 -7.77 0.55 7.43
CA LEU A 23 -6.45 0.18 6.94
C LEU A 23 -6.49 -1.13 6.12
N LEU A 24 -7.35 -2.09 6.47
CA LEU A 24 -7.66 -3.28 5.65
C LEU A 24 -8.41 -2.94 4.36
N ASN A 25 -9.30 -1.94 4.35
CA ASN A 25 -9.92 -1.45 3.12
C ASN A 25 -8.88 -0.86 2.17
N MET A 26 -7.97 -0.04 2.71
CA MET A 26 -6.91 0.61 1.95
C MET A 26 -5.80 -0.37 1.55
N ALA A 27 -5.64 -1.50 2.25
CA ALA A 27 -4.69 -2.53 1.88
C ALA A 27 -4.94 -3.09 0.47
N GLY A 28 -6.19 -3.07 -0.03
CA GLY A 28 -6.51 -3.44 -1.42
C GLY A 28 -6.27 -2.34 -2.46
N ALA A 29 -5.91 -1.12 -2.06
CA ALA A 29 -5.72 0.02 -2.96
C ALA A 29 -4.23 0.39 -3.10
N ASP A 30 -3.88 1.03 -4.22
CA ASP A 30 -2.61 1.74 -4.36
C ASP A 30 -2.70 3.04 -3.52
N ILE A 31 -2.16 3.02 -2.30
CA ILE A 31 -2.21 4.15 -1.37
C ILE A 31 -1.14 5.20 -1.78
N PRO A 32 -1.50 6.46 -2.06
CA PRO A 32 -0.54 7.52 -2.30
C PRO A 32 0.34 7.76 -1.05
N LEU A 33 1.63 8.07 -1.25
CA LEU A 33 2.60 8.27 -0.16
C LEU A 33 2.10 9.27 0.90
N LYS A 34 1.51 10.40 0.47
CA LYS A 34 0.95 11.42 1.36
C LYS A 34 -0.17 10.87 2.27
N LYS A 35 -0.96 9.92 1.80
CA LYS A 35 -1.97 9.26 2.63
C LYS A 35 -1.33 8.27 3.61
N LEU A 36 -0.23 7.63 3.21
CA LEU A 36 0.52 6.73 4.09
C LEU A 36 1.07 7.46 5.32
N GLU A 37 1.65 8.66 5.15
CA GLU A 37 2.14 9.51 6.24
C GLU A 37 1.02 9.89 7.24
N VAL A 38 -0.17 10.16 6.72
CA VAL A 38 -1.34 10.45 7.57
C VAL A 38 -1.76 9.21 8.36
N LEU A 39 -1.82 8.03 7.72
CA LEU A 39 -2.12 6.76 8.40
C LEU A 39 -1.07 6.43 9.47
N GLU A 40 0.20 6.71 9.19
CA GLU A 40 1.30 6.54 10.14
C GLU A 40 1.09 7.41 11.38
N THR A 41 0.73 8.68 11.18
CA THR A 41 0.41 9.59 12.28
C THR A 41 -0.73 9.06 13.14
N TYR A 42 -1.82 8.56 12.54
CA TYR A 42 -2.92 7.95 13.30
C TYR A 42 -2.49 6.70 14.07
N SER A 43 -1.69 5.83 13.46
CA SER A 43 -1.11 4.64 14.09
C SER A 43 -0.26 5.01 15.31
N GLN A 44 0.57 6.05 15.20
CA GLN A 44 1.41 6.57 16.30
C GLN A 44 0.58 7.18 17.43
N VAL A 45 -0.48 7.94 17.12
CA VAL A 45 -1.41 8.50 18.11
C VAL A 45 -2.11 7.38 18.90
N LEU A 46 -2.61 6.36 18.21
CA LEU A 46 -3.30 5.24 18.84
C LEU A 46 -2.34 4.43 19.74
N ALA A 47 -1.16 4.09 19.24
CA ALA A 47 -0.14 3.39 20.02
C ALA A 47 0.22 4.17 21.31
N SER A 48 0.49 5.46 21.18
CA SER A 48 0.82 6.35 22.31
C SER A 48 -0.31 6.43 23.33
N THR A 49 -1.55 6.55 22.85
CA THR A 49 -2.74 6.58 23.71
C THR A 49 -2.91 5.29 24.50
N SER A 50 -2.78 4.13 23.84
CA SER A 50 -2.86 2.82 24.48
C SER A 50 -1.82 2.66 25.60
N MET A 51 -0.58 3.03 25.32
CA MET A 51 0.51 2.97 26.30
C MET A 51 0.30 3.93 27.46
N CYS A 52 -0.17 5.15 27.21
CA CYS A 52 -0.55 6.08 28.26
C CYS A 52 -1.66 5.51 29.15
N LEU A 53 -2.73 4.94 28.57
CA LEU A 53 -3.81 4.33 29.34
C LEU A 53 -3.35 3.15 30.20
N LEU A 54 -2.43 2.33 29.68
CA LEU A 54 -1.80 1.24 30.43
C LEU A 54 -1.00 1.78 31.62
N VAL A 55 -0.14 2.78 31.41
CA VAL A 55 0.71 3.33 32.47
C VAL A 55 -0.12 4.12 33.49
N TRP A 56 -1.14 4.86 33.04
CA TRP A 56 -2.09 5.53 33.93
C TRP A 56 -2.78 4.56 34.87
N ARG A 57 -3.11 3.37 34.39
CA ARG A 57 -3.63 2.31 35.24
C ARG A 57 -2.62 1.84 36.28
N LEU A 58 -1.35 1.64 35.89
CA LEU A 58 -0.29 1.25 36.83
C LEU A 58 -0.11 2.32 37.91
N CYS A 59 -0.10 3.60 37.52
CA CYS A 59 -0.05 4.74 38.42
C CYS A 59 -1.26 4.78 39.37
N TYR A 60 -2.47 4.60 38.84
CA TYR A 60 -3.69 4.56 39.64
C TYR A 60 -3.63 3.47 40.71
N ARG A 61 -3.19 2.26 40.34
CA ARG A 61 -3.06 1.14 41.28
C ARG A 61 -2.00 1.39 42.36
N ARG A 62 -0.91 2.09 42.04
CA ARG A 62 0.20 2.35 42.98
C ARG A 62 -0.05 3.51 43.93
N TYR A 63 -0.77 4.53 43.47
CA TYR A 63 -0.96 5.81 44.16
C TYR A 63 -2.42 6.10 44.52
N GLN A 64 -3.27 5.08 44.53
CA GLN A 64 -4.66 5.21 44.98
C GLN A 64 -4.72 5.85 46.38
N GLY A 65 -5.57 6.88 46.54
CA GLY A 65 -5.70 7.62 47.80
C GLY A 65 -4.70 8.77 48.00
N LYS A 66 -3.68 8.93 47.14
CA LYS A 66 -2.69 10.03 47.22
C LYS A 66 -2.96 11.12 46.16
N GLY A 67 -4.05 11.85 46.34
CA GLY A 67 -4.65 12.78 45.35
C GLY A 67 -3.67 13.57 44.46
N ARG A 68 -2.88 14.51 45.01
CA ARG A 68 -1.94 15.33 44.22
C ARG A 68 -0.81 14.50 43.59
N VAL A 69 -0.28 13.53 44.31
CA VAL A 69 0.81 12.66 43.84
C VAL A 69 0.36 11.85 42.63
N LEU A 70 -0.87 11.33 42.63
CA LEU A 70 -1.44 10.61 41.49
C LEU A 70 -1.45 11.47 40.22
N TRP A 71 -1.92 12.72 40.31
CA TRP A 71 -1.97 13.62 39.15
C TRP A 71 -0.59 13.98 38.61
N TYR A 72 0.40 14.22 39.48
CA TYR A 72 1.77 14.45 39.03
C TYR A 72 2.36 13.24 38.29
N TRP A 73 2.13 12.02 38.79
CA TRP A 73 2.60 10.81 38.11
C TRP A 73 1.85 10.51 36.80
N LEU A 74 0.57 10.87 36.70
CA LEU A 74 -0.17 10.78 35.44
C LEU A 74 0.37 11.77 34.40
N ALA A 75 0.62 13.02 34.78
CA ALA A 75 1.21 14.02 33.90
C ALA A 75 2.63 13.60 33.47
N ALA A 76 3.49 13.23 34.43
CA ALA A 76 4.85 12.80 34.16
C ALA A 76 4.90 11.55 33.27
N SER A 77 4.05 10.56 33.53
CA SER A 77 3.99 9.36 32.67
C SER A 77 3.52 9.70 31.25
N THR A 78 2.58 10.63 31.08
CA THR A 78 2.14 11.05 29.73
C THR A 78 3.27 11.72 28.97
N VAL A 79 4.00 12.64 29.62
CA VAL A 79 5.12 13.38 29.02
C VAL A 79 6.27 12.46 28.61
N ILE A 80 6.46 11.33 29.29
CA ILE A 80 7.54 10.38 28.97
C ILE A 80 7.05 9.30 27.99
N VAL A 81 5.91 8.68 28.27
CA VAL A 81 5.42 7.49 27.54
C VAL A 81 4.90 7.86 26.16
N ALA A 82 4.20 8.98 26.00
CA ALA A 82 3.67 9.36 24.69
C ALA A 82 4.80 9.62 23.66
N PRO A 83 5.81 10.46 23.94
CA PRO A 83 6.91 10.65 22.98
C PRO A 83 7.75 9.40 22.76
N ALA A 84 7.99 8.60 23.80
CA ALA A 84 8.74 7.36 23.66
C ALA A 84 8.02 6.35 22.74
N THR A 85 6.71 6.21 22.91
CA THR A 85 5.89 5.31 22.08
C THR A 85 5.77 5.83 20.65
N TRP A 86 5.56 7.14 20.50
CA TRP A 86 5.52 7.81 19.18
C TRP A 86 6.78 7.53 18.36
N SER A 87 7.95 7.81 18.95
CA SER A 87 9.24 7.60 18.28
C SER A 87 9.48 6.14 17.94
N PHE A 88 9.10 5.21 18.82
CA PHE A 88 9.25 3.77 18.54
C PHE A 88 8.34 3.31 17.39
N GLN A 89 7.07 3.71 17.41
CA GLN A 89 6.10 3.31 16.39
C GLN A 89 6.44 3.89 15.01
N GLY A 90 6.99 5.12 14.95
CA GLY A 90 7.46 5.72 13.70
C GLY A 90 8.80 5.20 13.20
N ALA A 91 9.75 4.90 14.09
CA ALA A 91 11.07 4.42 13.69
C ALA A 91 11.10 2.92 13.36
N ALA A 92 10.14 2.13 13.86
CA ALA A 92 10.14 0.68 13.67
C ALA A 92 10.10 0.22 12.20
N PRO A 93 9.27 0.78 11.30
CA PRO A 93 9.29 0.43 9.88
C PRO A 93 10.66 0.72 9.22
N ASP A 94 11.28 1.83 9.58
CA ASP A 94 12.59 2.23 9.06
C ASP A 94 13.70 1.30 9.56
N TRP A 95 13.70 0.94 10.84
CA TRP A 95 14.65 -0.03 11.40
C TRP A 95 14.53 -1.42 10.78
N ILE A 96 13.31 -1.85 10.44
CA ILE A 96 13.08 -3.13 9.75
C ILE A 96 13.65 -3.05 8.33
N ALA A 97 13.44 -1.94 7.63
CA ALA A 97 13.97 -1.72 6.29
C ALA A 97 15.50 -1.65 6.23
N GLU A 98 16.13 -1.05 7.25
CA GLU A 98 17.59 -0.90 7.35
C GLU A 98 18.32 -2.22 7.65
N LYS A 99 17.74 -3.11 8.46
CA LYS A 99 18.41 -4.37 8.86
C LYS A 99 18.36 -5.49 7.83
N PHE A 100 17.44 -5.45 6.86
CA PHE A 100 17.27 -6.53 5.89
C PHE A 100 17.17 -6.04 4.42
N PRO A 101 18.07 -5.17 3.94
CA PRO A 101 17.82 -4.34 2.76
C PRO A 101 17.84 -5.11 1.42
N GLY A 102 18.63 -6.17 1.25
CA GLY A 102 18.75 -6.84 -0.05
C GLY A 102 17.57 -7.77 -0.37
N SER A 103 17.34 -8.76 0.49
CA SER A 103 16.33 -9.81 0.27
C SER A 103 14.90 -9.33 0.48
N LEU A 104 14.65 -8.39 1.42
CA LEU A 104 13.32 -7.84 1.63
C LEU A 104 12.86 -6.98 0.47
N ARG A 105 13.76 -6.22 -0.18
CA ARG A 105 13.39 -5.35 -1.29
C ARG A 105 12.92 -6.17 -2.50
N VAL A 106 13.66 -7.23 -2.85
CA VAL A 106 13.26 -8.20 -3.88
C VAL A 106 11.92 -8.85 -3.53
N SER A 107 11.77 -9.33 -2.31
CA SER A 107 10.53 -9.99 -1.86
C SER A 107 9.33 -9.03 -1.81
N SER A 108 9.56 -7.76 -1.49
CA SER A 108 8.52 -6.72 -1.48
C SER A 108 8.09 -6.36 -2.90
N LEU A 109 9.01 -6.37 -3.87
CA LEU A 109 8.67 -6.21 -5.28
C LEU A 109 7.82 -7.39 -5.78
N TYR A 110 8.19 -8.62 -5.41
CA TYR A 110 7.40 -9.81 -5.74
C TYR A 110 5.99 -9.74 -5.11
N ALA A 111 5.90 -9.31 -3.85
CA ALA A 111 4.64 -9.07 -3.17
C ALA A 111 3.81 -7.99 -3.83
N TYR A 112 4.42 -6.89 -4.26
CA TYR A 112 3.74 -5.80 -4.95
C TYR A 112 3.11 -6.28 -6.26
N VAL A 113 3.87 -7.00 -7.10
CA VAL A 113 3.36 -7.54 -8.37
C VAL A 113 2.28 -8.59 -8.12
N THR A 114 2.49 -9.48 -7.14
CA THR A 114 1.51 -10.52 -6.77
C THR A 114 0.21 -9.90 -6.27
N LYS A 115 0.31 -8.88 -5.40
CA LYS A 115 -0.82 -8.12 -4.87
C LYS A 115 -1.64 -7.50 -6.00
N LYS A 116 -0.98 -6.82 -6.94
CA LYS A 116 -1.65 -6.28 -8.13
C LYS A 116 -2.31 -7.39 -8.94
N GLY A 117 -1.60 -8.48 -9.18
CA GLY A 117 -2.15 -9.63 -9.89
C GLY A 117 -3.44 -10.17 -9.27
N LEU A 118 -3.47 -10.30 -7.95
CA LEU A 118 -4.63 -10.79 -7.20
C LEU A 118 -5.78 -9.78 -7.22
N LEU A 119 -5.51 -8.50 -6.91
CA LEU A 119 -6.54 -7.46 -6.85
C LEU A 119 -7.27 -7.26 -8.19
N TYR A 120 -6.51 -7.32 -9.28
CA TYR A 120 -7.04 -7.18 -10.64
C TYR A 120 -7.47 -8.51 -11.26
N ASP A 121 -7.47 -9.61 -10.49
CA ASP A 121 -7.86 -10.95 -10.93
C ASP A 121 -7.07 -11.46 -12.16
N SER A 122 -5.89 -10.90 -12.41
CA SER A 122 -4.95 -11.32 -13.46
C SER A 122 -4.02 -12.45 -13.00
N LEU A 123 -3.97 -12.71 -11.69
CA LEU A 123 -3.27 -13.83 -11.08
C LEU A 123 -4.25 -14.65 -10.25
N ASN A 124 -4.13 -15.97 -10.32
CA ASN A 124 -4.76 -16.88 -9.37
C ASN A 124 -3.68 -17.79 -8.79
N ILE A 125 -3.53 -17.80 -7.46
CA ILE A 125 -2.61 -18.72 -6.81
C ILE A 125 -3.35 -20.06 -6.67
N PRO A 126 -2.80 -21.17 -7.19
CA PRO A 126 -3.44 -22.48 -7.09
C PRO A 126 -3.86 -22.79 -5.65
N GLU A 127 -5.09 -23.29 -5.49
CA GLU A 127 -5.65 -23.74 -4.20
C GLU A 127 -5.74 -22.68 -3.09
N ILE A 128 -5.62 -21.40 -3.44
CA ILE A 128 -5.94 -20.28 -2.55
C ILE A 128 -7.27 -19.67 -3.02
N PRO A 129 -8.36 -19.76 -2.22
CA PRO A 129 -9.70 -19.27 -2.62
C PRO A 129 -9.82 -17.75 -2.53
N TYR A 130 -8.82 -16.99 -2.95
CA TYR A 130 -8.78 -15.52 -2.77
C TYR A 130 -10.00 -14.82 -3.39
N LYS A 131 -10.45 -15.25 -4.56
CA LYS A 131 -11.60 -14.65 -5.25
C LYS A 131 -12.91 -14.76 -4.46
N GLU A 132 -13.10 -15.84 -3.73
CA GLU A 132 -14.29 -16.07 -2.90
C GLU A 132 -14.30 -15.15 -1.68
N TYR A 133 -13.11 -14.83 -1.17
CA TYR A 133 -12.90 -14.02 0.03
C TYR A 133 -12.50 -12.57 -0.26
N LYS A 134 -12.44 -12.15 -1.54
CA LYS A 134 -11.92 -10.83 -1.97
C LYS A 134 -12.55 -9.65 -1.22
N ASP A 135 -13.87 -9.69 -1.04
CA ASP A 135 -14.64 -8.65 -0.34
C ASP A 135 -14.90 -8.96 1.15
N GLN A 136 -14.30 -10.04 1.66
CA GLN A 136 -14.41 -10.50 3.04
C GLN A 136 -13.14 -10.16 3.83
N GLY A 137 -13.20 -10.23 5.17
CA GLY A 137 -12.06 -9.94 6.03
C GLY A 137 -10.85 -10.82 5.73
N GLU A 138 -11.09 -12.07 5.34
CA GLU A 138 -10.09 -13.08 5.00
C GLU A 138 -9.23 -12.63 3.81
N GLY A 139 -9.86 -12.21 2.70
CA GLY A 139 -9.14 -11.73 1.52
C GLY A 139 -8.40 -10.42 1.77
N LYS A 140 -9.01 -9.50 2.53
CA LYS A 140 -8.37 -8.22 2.89
C LYS A 140 -7.16 -8.41 3.79
N ALA A 141 -7.26 -9.26 4.82
CA ALA A 141 -6.15 -9.61 5.71
C ALA A 141 -5.03 -10.32 4.93
N PHE A 142 -5.37 -11.22 4.00
CA PHE A 142 -4.39 -11.89 3.16
C PHE A 142 -3.59 -10.90 2.29
N ILE A 143 -4.27 -9.97 1.60
CA ILE A 143 -3.60 -8.93 0.80
C ILE A 143 -2.75 -8.00 1.66
N ALA A 144 -3.26 -7.62 2.84
CA ALA A 144 -2.54 -6.73 3.75
C ALA A 144 -1.22 -7.34 4.26
N ASN A 145 -1.19 -8.66 4.47
CA ASN A 145 -0.02 -9.37 4.99
C ASN A 145 0.88 -9.99 3.90
N LEU A 146 0.51 -9.90 2.62
CA LEU A 146 1.24 -10.54 1.52
C LEU A 146 2.72 -10.12 1.44
N GLY A 147 3.02 -8.84 1.73
CA GLY A 147 4.38 -8.32 1.81
C GLY A 147 5.27 -9.10 2.77
N VAL A 148 4.74 -9.43 3.95
CA VAL A 148 5.47 -10.20 4.95
C VAL A 148 5.48 -11.68 4.60
N LEU A 149 4.36 -12.27 4.16
CA LEU A 149 4.30 -13.68 3.76
C LEU A 149 5.33 -14.03 2.68
N MET A 150 5.54 -13.14 1.72
CA MET A 150 6.53 -13.34 0.66
C MET A 150 7.96 -13.02 1.11
N SER A 151 8.15 -12.20 2.14
CA SER A 151 9.46 -11.94 2.70
C SER A 151 10.07 -13.13 3.45
N VAL A 152 9.23 -14.03 3.97
CA VAL A 152 9.63 -15.16 4.82
C VAL A 152 10.01 -16.40 3.98
N GLN A 153 10.46 -16.21 2.73
CA GLN A 153 11.00 -17.22 1.82
C GLN A 153 10.22 -18.57 1.81
N GLY A 154 9.15 -18.62 1.02
CA GLY A 154 8.40 -19.86 0.73
C GLY A 154 8.69 -20.41 -0.67
N ALA A 155 8.23 -21.65 -0.93
CA ALA A 155 8.32 -22.31 -2.24
C ALA A 155 7.68 -21.48 -3.38
N TYR A 156 6.69 -20.65 -3.07
CA TYR A 156 6.08 -19.74 -4.04
C TYR A 156 7.02 -18.62 -4.51
N VAL A 157 7.78 -18.04 -3.58
CA VAL A 157 8.77 -17.00 -3.86
C VAL A 157 9.91 -17.55 -4.70
N GLU A 158 10.40 -18.75 -4.39
CA GLU A 158 11.42 -19.45 -5.19
C GLU A 158 10.96 -19.71 -6.63
N ARG A 159 9.67 -19.97 -6.86
CA ARG A 159 9.11 -20.14 -8.22
C ARG A 159 9.07 -18.81 -8.98
N ILE A 160 8.71 -17.73 -8.31
CA ILE A 160 8.71 -16.39 -8.91
C ILE A 160 10.14 -15.97 -9.26
N ASP A 161 11.08 -16.17 -8.34
CA ASP A 161 12.48 -15.78 -8.50
C ASP A 161 13.13 -16.40 -9.76
N LYS A 162 12.84 -17.68 -10.04
CA LYS A 162 13.35 -18.38 -11.23
C LYS A 162 12.92 -17.78 -12.57
N ASN A 163 11.78 -17.08 -12.62
CA ASN A 163 11.27 -16.46 -13.85
C ASN A 163 10.46 -15.20 -13.54
N PHE A 164 11.07 -14.24 -12.85
CA PHE A 164 10.36 -13.05 -12.40
C PHE A 164 9.81 -12.22 -13.56
N ARG A 165 10.60 -12.08 -14.65
CA ARG A 165 10.15 -11.36 -15.85
C ARG A 165 8.93 -12.00 -16.49
N GLY A 166 8.90 -13.33 -16.61
CA GLY A 166 7.75 -14.07 -17.14
C GLY A 166 6.53 -13.95 -16.24
N PHE A 167 6.72 -13.96 -14.92
CA PHE A 167 5.67 -13.72 -13.94
C PHE A 167 5.07 -12.31 -14.08
N CYS A 168 5.91 -11.27 -14.11
CA CYS A 168 5.46 -9.89 -14.33
C CYS A 168 4.68 -9.75 -15.64
N ALA A 169 5.20 -10.31 -16.73
CA ALA A 169 4.52 -10.26 -18.03
C ALA A 169 3.13 -10.92 -17.98
N ALA A 170 2.99 -12.09 -17.34
CA ALA A 170 1.70 -12.74 -17.19
C ALA A 170 0.71 -11.90 -16.38
N VAL A 171 1.16 -11.34 -15.26
CA VAL A 171 0.35 -10.47 -14.38
C VAL A 171 -0.10 -9.21 -15.11
N PHE A 172 0.82 -8.52 -15.78
CA PHE A 172 0.52 -7.28 -16.48
C PHE A 172 -0.31 -7.49 -17.74
N ARG A 173 -0.18 -8.62 -18.44
CA ARG A 173 -1.06 -8.94 -19.58
C ARG A 173 -2.51 -9.10 -19.15
N GLY A 174 -2.75 -9.80 -18.04
CA GLY A 174 -4.10 -9.89 -17.49
C GLY A 174 -4.61 -8.54 -16.98
N TYR A 175 -3.73 -7.71 -16.42
CA TYR A 175 -4.08 -6.35 -15.99
C TYR A 175 -4.48 -5.45 -17.17
N THR A 176 -3.64 -5.36 -18.21
CA THR A 176 -3.92 -4.48 -19.36
C THR A 176 -5.12 -4.96 -20.15
N SER A 177 -5.33 -6.27 -20.28
CA SER A 177 -6.52 -6.83 -20.95
C SER A 177 -7.83 -6.46 -20.24
N ARG A 178 -7.84 -6.34 -18.91
CA ARG A 178 -9.04 -6.01 -18.13
C ARG A 178 -9.26 -4.51 -17.98
N ASN A 179 -8.18 -3.74 -17.92
CA ASN A 179 -8.20 -2.29 -17.70
C ASN A 179 -7.98 -1.49 -18.99
N GLY A 180 -8.16 -2.11 -20.15
CA GLY A 180 -7.88 -1.49 -21.45
C GLY A 180 -8.62 -0.16 -21.65
N ASP A 181 -9.87 -0.08 -21.20
CA ASP A 181 -10.67 1.15 -21.29
C ASP A 181 -10.14 2.27 -20.39
N ALA A 182 -9.84 1.98 -19.13
CA ALA A 182 -9.26 2.98 -18.21
C ALA A 182 -7.86 3.44 -18.66
N LEU A 183 -7.06 2.53 -19.23
CA LEU A 183 -5.75 2.86 -19.82
C LEU A 183 -5.90 3.74 -21.06
N TYR A 184 -6.94 3.51 -21.87
CA TYR A 184 -7.27 4.35 -23.01
C TYR A 184 -7.72 5.75 -22.58
N GLU A 185 -8.60 5.85 -21.59
CA GLU A 185 -9.04 7.13 -21.02
C GLU A 185 -7.86 7.94 -20.49
N ARG A 186 -6.94 7.31 -19.78
CA ARG A 186 -5.71 7.97 -19.32
C ARG A 186 -4.88 8.55 -20.46
N LEU A 187 -4.78 7.85 -21.60
CA LEU A 187 -4.11 8.37 -22.79
C LEU A 187 -4.84 9.59 -23.37
N GLN A 188 -6.18 9.55 -23.41
CA GLN A 188 -7.03 10.65 -23.85
C GLN A 188 -6.95 11.87 -22.93
N GLU A 189 -6.76 11.69 -21.62
CA GLU A 189 -6.68 12.79 -20.66
C GLU A 189 -5.27 13.38 -20.56
N THR A 190 -4.24 12.55 -20.65
CA THR A 190 -2.86 12.97 -20.35
C THR A 190 -2.11 13.48 -21.58
N VAL A 191 -2.36 12.89 -22.76
CA VAL A 191 -1.51 13.12 -23.94
C VAL A 191 -2.26 13.86 -25.05
N VAL A 192 -3.50 13.48 -25.34
CA VAL A 192 -4.26 14.05 -26.45
C VAL A 192 -4.43 15.58 -26.34
N PRO A 193 -4.70 16.17 -25.16
CA PRO A 193 -4.80 17.63 -25.04
C PRO A 193 -3.49 18.33 -25.38
N ASN A 194 -2.36 17.78 -24.93
CA ASN A 194 -1.03 18.31 -25.24
C ASN A 194 -0.71 18.20 -26.74
N ILE A 195 -1.10 17.10 -27.39
CA ILE A 195 -0.98 16.96 -28.85
C ILE A 195 -1.77 18.05 -29.56
N ASP A 196 -3.02 18.27 -29.16
CA ASP A 196 -3.89 19.27 -29.77
C ASP A 196 -3.36 20.69 -29.56
N ASP A 197 -2.78 20.99 -28.41
CA ASP A 197 -2.12 22.27 -28.15
C ASP A 197 -0.88 22.49 -29.01
N ILE A 198 -0.04 21.46 -29.18
CA ILE A 198 1.13 21.51 -30.07
C ILE A 198 0.67 21.72 -31.52
N ILE A 199 -0.35 21.00 -31.99
CA ILE A 199 -0.88 21.13 -33.35
C ILE A 199 -1.44 22.54 -33.58
N ARG A 200 -2.23 23.07 -32.64
CA ARG A 200 -2.78 24.43 -32.72
C ARG A 200 -1.67 25.48 -32.80
N THR A 201 -0.64 25.32 -31.97
CA THR A 201 0.52 26.21 -31.95
C THR A 201 1.33 26.11 -33.23
N TYR A 202 1.57 24.89 -33.73
CA TYR A 202 2.25 24.65 -34.99
C TYR A 202 1.52 25.27 -36.18
N ALA A 203 0.20 25.10 -36.28
CA ALA A 203 -0.60 25.69 -37.36
C ALA A 203 -0.51 27.23 -37.36
N LYS A 204 -0.50 27.84 -36.17
CA LYS A 204 -0.30 29.29 -36.03
C LYS A 204 1.09 29.73 -36.49
N LEU A 205 2.14 28.97 -36.14
CA LEU A 205 3.51 29.24 -36.55
C LEU A 205 3.68 29.11 -38.07
N GLU A 206 3.10 28.10 -38.70
CA GLU A 206 3.12 27.95 -40.17
C GLU A 206 2.41 29.13 -40.87
N GLY A 207 1.28 29.61 -40.31
CA GLY A 207 0.62 30.82 -40.81
C GLY A 207 1.51 32.06 -40.74
N PHE A 208 2.24 32.23 -39.64
CA PHE A 208 3.19 33.34 -39.49
C PHE A 208 4.43 33.22 -40.37
N ARG A 209 4.94 32.01 -40.59
CA ARG A 209 6.04 31.73 -41.53
C ARG A 209 5.62 32.05 -42.95
N ALA A 210 4.42 31.64 -43.36
CA ALA A 210 3.86 31.95 -44.68
C ALA A 210 3.64 33.47 -44.87
N ALA A 211 3.28 34.18 -43.80
CA ALA A 211 3.12 35.64 -43.81
C ALA A 211 4.44 36.43 -43.69
N GLY A 212 5.59 35.76 -43.56
CA GLY A 212 6.91 36.41 -43.45
C GLY A 212 7.14 37.18 -42.14
N ILE A 213 6.42 36.85 -41.06
CA ILE A 213 6.55 37.54 -39.78
C ILE A 213 7.84 37.08 -39.07
N PRO A 214 8.80 37.99 -38.77
CA PRO A 214 10.07 37.64 -38.15
C PRO A 214 9.90 37.05 -36.75
N GLY A 215 10.84 36.19 -36.34
CA GLY A 215 10.83 35.52 -35.04
C GLY A 215 10.06 34.20 -34.98
N ASN A 216 9.51 33.72 -36.10
CA ASN A 216 8.77 32.44 -36.18
C ASN A 216 9.54 31.34 -36.91
N GLU A 217 10.86 31.47 -36.98
CA GLU A 217 11.74 30.51 -37.65
C GLU A 217 11.70 29.13 -36.99
N TRP A 218 12.03 28.10 -37.79
CA TRP A 218 12.20 26.74 -37.31
C TRP A 218 13.41 26.65 -36.38
N LYS A 219 13.21 26.08 -35.19
CA LYS A 219 14.24 25.92 -34.16
C LYS A 219 14.29 24.45 -33.75
N PRO A 220 15.12 23.62 -34.41
CA PRO A 220 15.21 22.22 -34.07
C PRO A 220 15.78 22.02 -32.67
N ILE A 221 15.22 21.05 -31.95
CA ILE A 221 15.78 20.54 -30.70
C ILE A 221 16.48 19.23 -31.04
N GLN A 222 17.70 19.02 -30.51
CA GLN A 222 18.35 17.72 -30.57
C GLN A 222 17.65 16.79 -29.57
N TRP A 223 16.64 16.07 -30.06
CA TRP A 223 15.91 15.12 -29.25
C TRP A 223 16.83 13.95 -28.84
N PRO A 224 16.88 13.62 -27.55
CA PRO A 224 17.86 12.71 -27.03
C PRO A 224 17.55 11.27 -27.46
N SER A 225 18.61 10.47 -27.55
CA SER A 225 18.55 9.03 -27.74
C SER A 225 17.72 8.36 -26.64
N ALA A 226 17.23 7.14 -26.91
CA ALA A 226 16.52 6.36 -25.90
C ALA A 226 17.36 6.21 -24.61
N GLY A 227 16.82 6.68 -23.48
CA GLY A 227 17.46 6.57 -22.15
C GLY A 227 18.25 7.81 -21.71
N VAL A 228 18.25 8.88 -22.52
CA VAL A 228 18.87 10.16 -22.16
C VAL A 228 17.78 11.22 -22.01
N ASP A 229 17.81 11.97 -20.90
CA ASP A 229 16.87 13.06 -20.67
C ASP A 229 17.36 14.36 -21.29
N LEU A 230 16.42 15.18 -21.76
CA LEU A 230 16.71 16.50 -22.32
C LEU A 230 17.24 17.49 -21.25
N GLY A 231 17.14 17.14 -19.96
CA GLY A 231 17.58 17.97 -18.83
C GLY A 231 16.64 19.12 -18.46
N TYR A 232 15.59 19.36 -19.25
CA TYR A 232 14.49 20.28 -18.98
C TYR A 232 13.20 19.78 -19.66
N GLN A 233 12.05 20.31 -19.26
CA GLN A 233 10.77 20.03 -19.91
C GLN A 233 10.46 21.12 -20.94
N PRO A 234 10.40 20.81 -22.24
CA PRO A 234 10.08 21.80 -23.25
C PRO A 234 8.65 22.31 -23.13
N GLY A 235 8.46 23.59 -23.43
CA GLY A 235 7.12 24.18 -23.56
C GLY A 235 6.41 23.72 -24.84
N ILE A 236 5.08 23.90 -24.90
CA ILE A 236 4.27 23.63 -26.09
C ILE A 236 4.80 24.39 -27.33
N ASP A 237 5.22 25.65 -27.15
CA ASP A 237 5.80 26.47 -28.23
C ASP A 237 7.15 25.91 -28.73
N GLU A 238 7.99 25.38 -27.84
CA GLU A 238 9.28 24.77 -28.20
C GLU A 238 9.08 23.45 -28.96
N TYR A 239 8.12 22.63 -28.52
CA TYR A 239 7.69 21.45 -29.29
C TYR A 239 7.17 21.85 -30.67
N ALA A 240 6.31 22.86 -30.77
CA ALA A 240 5.78 23.29 -32.06
C ALA A 240 6.86 23.89 -33.00
N ARG A 241 7.82 24.64 -32.46
CA ARG A 241 8.91 25.27 -33.25
C ARG A 241 9.95 24.29 -33.75
N SER A 242 10.12 23.16 -33.09
CA SER A 242 11.08 22.13 -33.45
C SER A 242 10.57 21.17 -34.53
N ILE A 243 9.25 21.06 -34.71
CA ILE A 243 8.66 20.31 -35.82
C ILE A 243 9.06 20.96 -37.16
N ASN A 244 9.51 20.12 -38.09
CA ASN A 244 9.88 20.54 -39.44
C ASN A 244 8.70 21.27 -40.13
N PRO A 245 8.93 22.41 -40.80
CA PRO A 245 7.88 23.10 -41.55
C PRO A 245 7.23 22.22 -42.64
N GLY A 246 5.98 22.52 -42.98
CA GLY A 246 5.27 21.85 -44.08
C GLY A 246 4.57 20.53 -43.75
N VAL A 247 4.42 20.15 -42.47
CA VAL A 247 3.60 18.99 -42.08
C VAL A 247 2.13 19.38 -42.09
N ARG A 248 1.33 18.74 -42.95
CA ARG A 248 -0.03 19.22 -43.27
C ARG A 248 -1.19 18.46 -42.63
N SER A 249 -0.95 17.31 -41.99
CA SER A 249 -2.01 16.51 -41.38
C SER A 249 -1.83 16.32 -39.88
N ARG A 250 -2.95 16.23 -39.18
CA ARG A 250 -3.02 15.96 -37.74
C ARG A 250 -2.27 14.67 -37.37
N ASP A 251 -2.50 13.62 -38.18
CA ASP A 251 -1.86 12.32 -37.96
C ASP A 251 -0.35 12.35 -38.24
N ALA A 252 0.10 13.14 -39.23
CA ALA A 252 1.53 13.29 -39.48
C ALA A 252 2.21 14.06 -38.35
N LEU A 253 1.55 15.10 -37.81
CA LEU A 253 2.03 15.86 -36.65
C LEU A 253 2.12 14.99 -35.39
N ALA A 254 1.09 14.18 -35.12
CA ALA A 254 1.10 13.25 -33.99
C ALA A 254 2.22 12.19 -34.09
N ASN A 255 2.74 11.94 -35.29
CA ASN A 255 3.78 10.94 -35.55
C ASN A 255 5.19 11.52 -35.65
N THR A 256 5.40 12.83 -35.43
CA THR A 256 6.74 13.42 -35.44
C THR A 256 7.56 12.98 -34.22
N THR A 257 8.88 13.11 -34.31
CA THR A 257 9.80 12.72 -33.23
C THR A 257 9.54 13.54 -31.96
N GLU A 258 9.21 14.82 -32.10
CA GLU A 258 8.87 15.77 -31.04
C GLU A 258 7.68 15.27 -30.22
N VAL A 259 6.57 14.99 -30.91
CA VAL A 259 5.31 14.59 -30.27
C VAL A 259 5.42 13.19 -29.67
N ARG A 260 6.15 12.29 -30.33
CA ARG A 260 6.44 10.94 -29.80
C ARG A 260 7.34 10.99 -28.57
N TYR A 261 8.30 11.91 -28.53
CA TYR A 261 9.13 12.12 -27.34
C TYR A 261 8.29 12.63 -26.18
N MET A 262 7.45 13.65 -26.40
CA MET A 262 6.50 14.16 -25.40
C MET A 262 5.60 13.03 -24.87
N ALA A 263 4.98 12.26 -25.76
CA ALA A 263 4.09 11.18 -25.37
C ALA A 263 4.81 10.07 -24.60
N LYS A 264 6.04 9.72 -24.98
CA LYS A 264 6.87 8.77 -24.24
C LYS A 264 7.16 9.27 -22.82
N SER A 265 7.54 10.53 -22.67
CA SER A 265 7.82 11.13 -21.35
C SER A 265 6.58 11.23 -20.48
N ALA A 266 5.40 11.49 -21.07
CA ALA A 266 4.13 11.60 -20.34
C ALA A 266 3.53 10.23 -19.94
N LEU A 267 3.64 9.22 -20.81
CA LEU A 267 3.03 7.90 -20.61
C LEU A 267 3.95 6.89 -19.91
N GLY A 268 5.27 7.11 -19.95
CA GLY A 268 6.27 6.20 -19.41
C GLY A 268 6.09 4.75 -19.94
N PRO A 269 5.85 3.76 -19.07
CA PRO A 269 5.70 2.36 -19.48
C PRO A 269 4.44 2.08 -20.30
N LEU A 270 3.47 3.00 -20.33
CA LEU A 270 2.27 2.88 -21.18
C LEU A 270 2.54 3.21 -22.66
N TYR A 271 3.70 3.78 -23.00
CA TYR A 271 4.05 4.10 -24.37
C TYR A 271 4.62 2.90 -25.11
N VAL A 272 4.00 2.47 -26.21
CA VAL A 272 4.53 1.44 -27.11
C VAL A 272 5.17 2.10 -28.33
N ARG A 273 6.38 1.66 -28.70
CA ARG A 273 7.10 2.24 -29.84
C ARG A 273 6.26 2.08 -31.12
N GLY A 274 5.93 3.20 -31.75
CA GLY A 274 5.12 3.23 -32.97
C GLY A 274 3.62 3.15 -32.72
N MET A 275 3.15 3.31 -31.47
CA MET A 275 1.72 3.43 -31.20
C MET A 275 1.15 4.67 -31.88
N ASN A 276 -0.05 4.54 -32.43
CA ASN A 276 -0.80 5.70 -32.88
C ASN A 276 -1.36 6.44 -31.65
N LEU A 277 -0.89 7.67 -31.41
CA LEU A 277 -1.28 8.49 -30.25
C LEU A 277 -2.72 9.02 -30.38
N LEU A 278 -3.26 9.05 -31.60
CA LEU A 278 -4.65 9.39 -31.88
C LEU A 278 -5.46 8.11 -32.21
N ALA A 279 -5.00 6.95 -31.73
CA ALA A 279 -5.69 5.68 -31.94
C ALA A 279 -7.13 5.72 -31.44
N THR A 280 -8.01 5.08 -32.20
CA THR A 280 -9.35 4.73 -31.70
C THR A 280 -9.24 3.70 -30.57
N ARG A 281 -10.29 3.58 -29.75
CA ARG A 281 -10.39 2.57 -28.68
C ARG A 281 -10.06 1.16 -29.18
N GLN A 282 -10.57 0.77 -30.36
CA GLN A 282 -10.32 -0.54 -30.95
C GLN A 282 -8.86 -0.74 -31.38
N GLN A 283 -8.25 0.30 -31.95
CA GLN A 283 -6.82 0.25 -32.30
C GLN A 283 -5.94 0.17 -31.05
N PHE A 284 -6.32 0.87 -29.97
CA PHE A 284 -5.58 0.84 -28.71
C PHE A 284 -5.45 -0.55 -28.10
N GLN A 285 -6.47 -1.41 -28.27
CA GLN A 285 -6.45 -2.79 -27.79
C GLN A 285 -5.27 -3.59 -28.35
N SER A 286 -4.83 -3.30 -29.58
CA SER A 286 -3.67 -3.95 -30.20
C SER A 286 -2.34 -3.63 -29.50
N TYR A 287 -2.26 -2.53 -28.76
CA TYR A 287 -1.07 -2.12 -28.01
C TYR A 287 -1.03 -2.68 -26.58
N LEU A 288 -2.14 -3.18 -26.03
CA LEU A 288 -2.21 -3.69 -24.65
C LEU A 288 -1.16 -4.77 -24.31
N PRO A 289 -0.80 -5.72 -25.21
CA PRO A 289 0.28 -6.66 -24.96
C PRO A 289 1.65 -5.98 -24.85
N GLY A 290 1.92 -4.99 -25.72
CA GLY A 290 3.16 -4.22 -25.68
C GLY A 290 3.27 -3.34 -24.43
N ILE A 291 2.15 -2.75 -24.00
CA ILE A 291 2.06 -2.02 -22.73
C ILE A 291 2.38 -2.95 -21.56
N ALA A 292 1.80 -4.16 -21.54
CA ALA A 292 2.07 -5.13 -20.49
C ALA A 292 3.55 -5.54 -20.44
N ASP A 293 4.17 -5.77 -21.60
CA ASP A 293 5.57 -6.15 -21.68
C ASP A 293 6.50 -5.00 -21.23
N ASN A 294 6.14 -3.74 -21.55
CA ASN A 294 6.86 -2.56 -21.06
C ASN A 294 6.73 -2.37 -19.54
N MET A 295 5.52 -2.51 -18.99
CA MET A 295 5.29 -2.47 -17.55
C MET A 295 6.05 -3.58 -16.83
N ALA A 296 6.05 -4.79 -17.39
CA ALA A 296 6.80 -5.91 -16.85
C ALA A 296 8.31 -5.68 -16.90
N PHE A 297 8.82 -5.08 -17.99
CA PHE A 297 10.23 -4.72 -18.12
C PHE A 297 10.62 -3.65 -17.10
N ASP A 298 9.83 -2.57 -16.99
CA ASP A 298 10.05 -1.46 -16.07
C ASP A 298 10.10 -1.92 -14.61
N VAL A 299 9.15 -2.77 -14.20
CA VAL A 299 9.13 -3.36 -12.86
C VAL A 299 10.28 -4.34 -12.64
N ALA A 300 10.64 -5.14 -13.64
CA ALA A 300 11.76 -6.08 -13.53
C ALA A 300 13.13 -5.39 -13.44
N HIS A 301 13.24 -4.15 -13.94
CA HIS A 301 14.47 -3.36 -13.94
C HIS A 301 14.41 -2.18 -12.97
N THR A 302 13.37 -2.09 -12.13
CA THR A 302 13.30 -1.11 -11.05
C THR A 302 14.56 -1.19 -10.21
N ASP A 303 15.17 -0.05 -9.90
CA ASP A 303 16.35 -0.02 -9.05
C ASP A 303 15.98 -0.43 -7.61
N ILE A 304 16.15 -1.72 -7.34
CA ILE A 304 15.91 -2.33 -6.04
C ILE A 304 16.85 -1.73 -4.99
N GLN A 305 18.00 -1.17 -5.37
CA GLN A 305 18.96 -0.57 -4.44
C GLN A 305 18.70 0.92 -4.17
N GLY A 306 18.01 1.61 -5.09
CA GLY A 306 17.68 3.03 -5.02
C GLY A 306 16.46 3.40 -4.16
N ALA A 307 16.04 4.66 -4.27
CA ALA A 307 14.94 5.24 -3.49
C ALA A 307 13.57 4.58 -3.79
N GLU A 308 13.38 4.08 -5.01
CA GLU A 308 12.16 3.39 -5.42
C GLU A 308 11.96 2.06 -4.68
N GLY A 309 13.03 1.25 -4.56
CA GLY A 309 13.00 0.01 -3.78
C GLY A 309 12.67 0.25 -2.30
N LEU A 310 13.16 1.35 -1.72
CA LEU A 310 12.82 1.72 -0.34
C LEU A 310 11.33 2.08 -0.18
N ASN A 311 10.77 2.82 -1.13
CA ASN A 311 9.35 3.16 -1.13
C ASN A 311 8.45 1.92 -1.24
N VAL A 312 8.81 0.96 -2.11
CA VAL A 312 8.10 -0.32 -2.22
C VAL A 312 8.12 -1.09 -0.91
N VAL A 313 9.28 -1.17 -0.23
CA VAL A 313 9.40 -1.82 1.08
C VAL A 313 8.51 -1.13 2.11
N LYS A 314 8.56 0.20 2.21
CA LYS A 314 7.72 0.96 3.14
C LYS A 314 6.23 0.66 2.91
N ASN A 315 5.78 0.69 1.65
CA ASN A 315 4.37 0.40 1.33
C ASN A 315 3.97 -1.05 1.65
N MET A 316 4.86 -2.03 1.46
CA MET A 316 4.55 -3.45 1.71
C MET A 316 4.67 -3.86 3.17
N TRP A 317 5.43 -3.12 3.99
CA TRP A 317 5.66 -3.45 5.41
C TRP A 317 4.88 -2.57 6.38
N PHE A 318 4.62 -1.31 6.03
CA PHE A 318 3.91 -0.37 6.90
C PHE A 318 2.52 -0.87 7.29
N ILE A 319 1.76 -1.36 6.32
CA ILE A 319 0.39 -1.85 6.52
C ILE A 319 0.37 -3.05 7.49
N PRO A 320 1.08 -4.16 7.21
CA PRO A 320 1.10 -5.31 8.13
C PRO A 320 1.68 -4.96 9.50
N PHE A 321 2.71 -4.10 9.57
CA PHE A 321 3.24 -3.65 10.86
C PHE A 321 2.20 -2.84 11.66
N SER A 322 1.50 -1.92 11.01
CA SER A 322 0.46 -1.11 11.66
C SER A 322 -0.72 -1.96 12.14
N LEU A 323 -1.14 -2.97 11.36
CA LEU A 323 -2.19 -3.90 11.77
C LEU A 323 -1.75 -4.74 12.97
N LEU A 324 -0.56 -5.35 12.92
CA LEU A 324 0.01 -6.11 14.03
C LEU A 324 0.13 -5.28 15.31
N SER A 325 0.66 -4.06 15.17
CA SER A 325 0.80 -3.12 16.27
C SER A 325 -0.57 -2.73 16.84
N GLY A 326 -1.54 -2.44 15.98
CA GLY A 326 -2.92 -2.17 16.35
C GLY A 326 -3.58 -3.34 17.10
N LEU A 327 -3.40 -4.58 16.62
CA LEU A 327 -3.85 -5.79 17.31
C LEU A 327 -3.21 -5.93 18.69
N PHE A 328 -1.90 -5.71 18.79
CA PHE A 328 -1.17 -5.80 20.05
C PHE A 328 -1.65 -4.76 21.07
N PHE A 329 -1.73 -3.49 20.68
CA PHE A 329 -2.19 -2.42 21.55
C PHE A 329 -3.69 -2.52 21.88
N GLY A 330 -4.50 -2.98 20.92
CA GLY A 330 -5.90 -3.34 21.12
C GLY A 330 -6.07 -4.46 22.15
N ALA A 331 -5.30 -5.54 22.03
CA ALA A 331 -5.28 -6.64 22.99
C ALA A 331 -4.92 -6.17 24.41
N ILE A 332 -3.87 -5.37 24.55
CA ILE A 332 -3.48 -4.79 25.84
C ILE A 332 -4.62 -3.95 26.41
N SER A 333 -5.20 -3.06 25.62
CA SER A 333 -6.29 -2.19 26.07
C SER A 333 -7.56 -2.97 26.42
N LEU A 334 -7.85 -4.06 25.72
CA LEU A 334 -8.97 -4.95 26.04
C LEU A 334 -8.75 -5.67 27.38
N VAL A 335 -7.55 -6.21 27.62
CA VAL A 335 -7.18 -6.77 28.94
C VAL A 335 -7.33 -5.70 30.02
N VAL A 336 -6.88 -4.47 29.73
CA VAL A 336 -7.02 -3.35 30.65
C VAL A 336 -8.49 -3.03 30.93
N LEU A 337 -9.33 -2.97 29.91
CA LEU A 337 -10.77 -2.72 30.05
C LEU A 337 -11.44 -3.80 30.90
N ILE A 338 -11.22 -5.08 30.60
CA ILE A 338 -11.84 -6.21 31.31
C ILE A 338 -11.48 -6.17 32.80
N ILE A 339 -10.19 -6.07 33.12
CA ILE A 339 -9.79 -6.06 34.53
C ILE A 339 -10.34 -4.81 35.23
N SER A 340 -10.36 -3.64 34.57
CA SER A 340 -10.88 -2.41 35.17
C SER A 340 -12.39 -2.49 35.40
N GLY A 341 -13.16 -3.02 34.45
CA GLY A 341 -14.59 -3.23 34.61
C GLY A 341 -14.91 -4.20 35.74
N VAL A 342 -14.18 -5.31 35.86
CA VAL A 342 -14.37 -6.27 36.97
C VAL A 342 -14.01 -5.66 38.33
N GLU A 343 -12.95 -4.86 38.40
CA GLU A 343 -12.54 -4.14 39.62
C GLU A 343 -13.57 -3.05 40.01
N ALA A 344 -14.21 -2.40 39.04
CA ALA A 344 -15.29 -1.44 39.28
C ALA A 344 -16.55 -2.10 39.86
N LEU A 345 -16.84 -3.34 39.44
CA LEU A 345 -18.10 -4.03 39.74
C LEU A 345 -18.05 -4.90 41.01
N ARG A 346 -16.88 -5.21 41.62
CA ARG A 346 -16.79 -6.12 42.77
C ARG A 346 -15.86 -5.66 43.89
N SER A 347 -16.36 -5.76 45.12
CA SER A 347 -15.67 -5.51 46.40
C SER A 347 -14.82 -6.68 46.93
N ARG A 348 -14.66 -7.80 46.20
CA ARG A 348 -13.88 -8.98 46.66
C ARG A 348 -12.64 -9.29 45.78
N PRO A 349 -11.40 -9.11 46.29
CA PRO A 349 -10.17 -9.17 45.51
C PRO A 349 -9.71 -10.58 45.07
N ARG A 350 -10.23 -11.67 45.66
CA ARG A 350 -9.73 -13.04 45.40
C ARG A 350 -10.09 -13.63 44.03
N ARG A 351 -11.19 -13.20 43.37
CA ARG A 351 -11.61 -13.72 42.05
C ARG A 351 -10.92 -13.05 40.85
N ILE A 352 -10.27 -11.90 41.03
CA ILE A 352 -9.60 -11.14 39.94
C ILE A 352 -8.37 -11.88 39.40
N ARG A 353 -7.76 -12.78 40.19
CA ARG A 353 -6.59 -13.56 39.76
C ARG A 353 -6.88 -14.48 38.57
N PHE A 354 -8.10 -15.00 38.45
CA PHE A 354 -8.49 -15.89 37.34
C PHE A 354 -8.97 -15.13 36.10
N VAL A 355 -9.42 -13.88 36.24
CA VAL A 355 -9.90 -13.08 35.11
C VAL A 355 -8.77 -12.72 34.15
N ARG A 356 -7.56 -12.48 34.66
CA ARG A 356 -6.38 -12.13 33.85
C ARG A 356 -5.95 -13.24 32.89
N PRO A 357 -5.67 -14.48 33.34
CA PRO A 357 -5.30 -15.56 32.43
C PRO A 357 -6.45 -15.91 31.48
N ILE A 358 -7.70 -15.83 31.92
CA ILE A 358 -8.86 -16.09 31.05
C ILE A 358 -8.94 -15.03 29.94
N ALA A 359 -8.85 -13.72 30.26
CA ALA A 359 -8.91 -12.67 29.25
C ALA A 359 -7.76 -12.77 28.23
N ILE A 360 -6.54 -13.06 28.70
CA ILE A 360 -5.38 -13.27 27.84
C ILE A 360 -5.58 -14.51 26.96
N ALA A 361 -6.03 -15.63 27.56
CA ALA A 361 -6.32 -16.86 26.83
C ALA A 361 -7.42 -16.64 25.77
N SER A 362 -8.47 -15.88 26.08
CA SER A 362 -9.52 -15.55 25.11
C SER A 362 -8.97 -14.75 23.92
N ILE A 363 -8.09 -13.77 24.14
CA ILE A 363 -7.51 -12.97 23.05
C ILE A 363 -6.60 -13.82 22.14
N VAL A 364 -5.87 -14.77 22.71
CA VAL A 364 -4.94 -15.62 21.95
C VAL A 364 -5.68 -16.77 21.27
N ILE A 365 -6.58 -17.45 21.97
CA ILE A 365 -7.22 -18.70 21.53
C ILE A 365 -8.42 -18.43 20.63
N PHE A 366 -9.21 -17.39 20.89
CA PHE A 366 -10.45 -17.14 20.15
C PHE A 366 -10.21 -16.91 18.64
N PRO A 367 -9.22 -16.09 18.21
CA PRO A 367 -8.92 -15.93 16.79
C PRO A 367 -8.43 -17.23 16.12
N LEU A 368 -7.76 -18.11 16.87
CA LEU A 368 -7.31 -19.41 16.37
C LEU A 368 -8.49 -20.39 16.19
N ALA A 369 -9.54 -20.26 17.00
CA ALA A 369 -10.72 -21.13 16.96
C ALA A 369 -11.75 -20.72 15.90
N VAL A 370 -11.86 -19.42 15.59
CA VAL A 370 -12.75 -18.91 14.53
C VAL A 370 -12.23 -19.23 13.13
N GLY A 371 -10.90 -19.43 13.01
CA GLY A 371 -10.29 -19.85 11.76
C GLY A 371 -10.20 -18.73 10.72
N ASN A 372 -9.50 -19.02 9.62
CA ASN A 372 -9.46 -18.16 8.43
C ASN A 372 -9.41 -19.08 7.21
N GLY A 373 -10.45 -19.02 6.36
CA GLY A 373 -10.61 -19.94 5.22
C GLY A 373 -9.48 -19.90 4.21
N ILE A 374 -8.71 -18.80 4.15
CA ILE A 374 -7.48 -18.72 3.34
C ILE A 374 -6.32 -19.41 4.05
N VAL A 375 -6.11 -19.17 5.34
CA VAL A 375 -5.02 -19.78 6.12
C VAL A 375 -5.18 -21.30 6.23
N GLU A 376 -6.42 -21.78 6.21
CA GLU A 376 -6.76 -23.21 6.27
C GLU A 376 -6.64 -23.93 4.92
N SER A 377 -6.53 -23.19 3.81
CA SER A 377 -6.47 -23.79 2.48
C SER A 377 -5.17 -24.55 2.23
N THR A 378 -5.25 -25.63 1.45
CA THR A 378 -4.08 -26.44 1.06
C THR A 378 -3.04 -25.61 0.31
N GLY A 379 -3.49 -24.75 -0.61
CA GLY A 379 -2.64 -23.85 -1.36
C GLY A 379 -1.87 -22.86 -0.49
N TYR A 380 -2.46 -22.35 0.59
CA TYR A 380 -1.75 -21.45 1.52
C TYR A 380 -0.62 -22.18 2.26
N ARG A 381 -0.90 -23.39 2.76
CA ARG A 381 0.10 -24.20 3.45
C ARG A 381 1.27 -24.56 2.54
N ASP A 382 0.98 -24.93 1.30
CA ASP A 382 2.01 -25.32 0.33
C ASP A 382 2.82 -24.11 -0.18
N ALA A 383 2.16 -22.97 -0.42
CA ALA A 383 2.79 -21.77 -0.96
C ALA A 383 3.63 -21.03 0.09
N PHE A 384 3.14 -20.95 1.33
CA PHE A 384 3.67 -20.05 2.37
C PHE A 384 4.09 -20.74 3.67
N GLN A 385 3.66 -21.97 3.97
CA GLN A 385 4.09 -22.72 5.16
C GLN A 385 5.13 -23.83 4.87
N SER A 386 5.75 -23.83 3.68
CA SER A 386 6.62 -24.93 3.23
C SER A 386 7.57 -25.43 4.34
N LEU A 387 7.38 -26.70 4.71
CA LEU A 387 8.08 -27.43 5.76
C LEU A 387 9.61 -27.30 5.61
N GLY A 388 10.25 -26.48 6.46
CA GLY A 388 11.69 -26.59 6.73
C GLY A 388 12.54 -25.31 6.77
N LYS A 389 12.08 -24.17 6.23
CA LYS A 389 12.93 -22.96 6.12
C LYS A 389 12.52 -21.75 6.97
N GLN A 390 11.33 -21.74 7.57
CA GLN A 390 10.83 -20.59 8.31
C GLN A 390 11.08 -20.72 9.82
N PRO A 391 11.37 -19.62 10.55
CA PRO A 391 11.24 -19.61 12.00
C PRO A 391 9.77 -19.81 12.35
N LEU A 392 9.42 -21.01 12.83
CA LEU A 392 8.06 -21.47 13.18
C LEU A 392 7.23 -20.43 13.97
N LEU A 393 7.90 -19.64 14.82
CA LEU A 393 7.28 -18.59 15.62
C LEU A 393 6.73 -17.43 14.76
N LEU A 394 7.48 -16.98 13.75
CA LEU A 394 7.07 -15.82 12.94
C LEU A 394 5.84 -16.17 12.10
N ALA A 395 5.86 -17.32 11.43
CA ALA A 395 4.72 -17.81 10.65
C ALA A 395 3.46 -17.97 11.50
N SER A 396 3.61 -18.47 12.74
CA SER A 396 2.50 -18.61 13.69
C SER A 396 1.90 -17.26 14.10
N VAL A 397 2.74 -16.24 14.32
CA VAL A 397 2.28 -14.87 14.66
C VAL A 397 1.50 -14.25 13.50
N PHE A 398 1.97 -14.40 12.26
CA PHE A 398 1.28 -13.85 11.09
C PHE A 398 -0.01 -14.60 10.75
N ASN A 399 -0.05 -15.92 10.93
CA ASN A 399 -1.30 -16.68 10.80
C ASN A 399 -2.32 -16.20 11.83
N TRP A 400 -1.90 -16.03 13.09
CA TRP A 400 -2.75 -15.48 14.14
C TRP A 400 -3.24 -14.07 13.81
N ALA A 401 -2.35 -13.21 13.29
CA ALA A 401 -2.68 -11.85 12.90
C ALA A 401 -3.73 -11.82 11.79
N MET A 402 -3.54 -12.59 10.73
CA MET A 402 -4.51 -12.68 9.62
C MET A 402 -5.88 -13.20 10.07
N SER A 403 -5.92 -14.21 10.94
CA SER A 403 -7.20 -14.70 11.48
C SER A 403 -7.87 -13.65 12.37
N SER A 404 -7.08 -12.95 13.20
CA SER A 404 -7.58 -11.88 14.07
C SER A 404 -8.11 -10.69 13.26
N GLU A 405 -7.36 -10.24 12.25
CA GLU A 405 -7.74 -9.16 11.34
C GLU A 405 -9.02 -9.49 10.56
N ALA A 406 -9.09 -10.69 9.98
CA ALA A 406 -10.25 -11.14 9.23
C ALA A 406 -11.52 -11.15 10.10
N MET A 407 -11.41 -11.75 11.30
CA MET A 407 -12.50 -11.79 12.27
C MET A 407 -12.93 -10.38 12.68
N LEU A 408 -11.99 -9.51 13.09
CA LEU A 408 -12.30 -8.15 13.54
C LEU A 408 -12.92 -7.32 12.42
N TYR A 409 -12.42 -7.45 11.20
CA TYR A 409 -12.98 -6.78 10.03
C TYR A 409 -14.41 -7.24 9.75
N ASN A 410 -14.67 -8.55 9.79
CA ASN A 410 -16.02 -9.08 9.56
C ASN A 410 -17.01 -8.62 10.65
N LEU A 411 -16.54 -8.39 11.88
CA LEU A 411 -17.33 -7.79 12.96
C LEU A 411 -17.59 -6.29 12.77
N THR A 412 -16.64 -5.53 12.21
CA THR A 412 -16.76 -4.07 12.04
C THR A 412 -17.39 -3.67 10.70
N LYS A 413 -17.36 -4.53 9.68
CA LYS A 413 -17.91 -4.29 8.34
C LYS A 413 -19.36 -3.78 8.33
N PRO A 414 -20.29 -4.30 9.17
CA PRO A 414 -21.65 -3.76 9.23
C PRO A 414 -21.72 -2.31 9.72
N LEU A 415 -20.81 -1.92 10.64
CA LEU A 415 -20.73 -0.56 11.17
C LEU A 415 -20.17 0.41 10.11
N LEU A 416 -19.17 -0.02 9.34
CA LEU A 416 -18.57 0.76 8.27
C LEU A 416 -19.49 0.97 7.05
N LYS A 417 -20.48 0.10 6.83
CA LYS A 417 -21.48 0.26 5.75
C LYS A 417 -22.65 1.15 6.14
N ALA A 418 -22.78 1.49 7.43
CA ALA A 418 -23.84 2.34 7.94
C ALA A 418 -23.46 3.84 7.93
N GLU A 419 -22.16 4.15 7.83
CA GLU A 419 -21.62 5.43 7.38
C GLU A 419 -21.56 5.48 5.84
#